data_AF-A0A967QUM7-F1
#
_entry.id   AF-A0A967QUM7-F1
#
_cell.length_a   1.000
_cell.length_b   1.000
_cell.length_c   1.000
_cell.angle_alpha   90.00
_cell.angle_beta   90.00
_cell.angle_gamma   90.00
#
_symmetry.space_group_name_H-M   'P 1'
#
loop_
_entity.id
_entity.type
_entity.pdbx_description
1 polymer ?
#
loop_
_entity_poly.entity_id
_entity_poly.type
_entity_poly.pdbx_seq_one_letter_code
_entity_poly.pdbx_strand_id
1 'polypeptide(L)'
;MAFDSFPRLLQDLTGNHGLLRESLDGLILGGATAMNLAVVDGVDILAERAERRAIIVLSDGYDTTQTVSVDQAVDYARRLDVRVYTIGIFGVEGGDLRGRRSFDSFNPGEDALEAF
;
A
#
# COMPACT_ATOMS: atom_id res chain seq x y z
N MET A 1 -8.72 -1.91 2.75
CA MET A 1 -8.67 -0.44 2.94
C MET A 1 -8.59 0.21 1.56
N ALA A 2 -9.26 1.34 1.36
CA ALA A 2 -9.13 2.19 0.18
C ALA A 2 -8.46 3.50 0.58
N PHE A 3 -7.80 4.18 -0.36
CA PHE A 3 -7.20 5.48 -0.10
C PHE A 3 -7.36 6.39 -1.31
N ASP A 4 -7.55 7.68 -1.02
CA ASP A 4 -7.46 8.78 -1.97
C ASP A 4 -6.66 9.92 -1.32
N SER A 5 -7.28 11.05 -0.98
CA SER A 5 -6.71 12.06 -0.08
C SER A 5 -6.50 11.55 1.34
N PHE A 6 -7.28 10.55 1.77
CA PHE A 6 -7.15 9.91 3.09
C PHE A 6 -7.50 8.42 3.02
N PRO A 7 -6.87 7.57 3.86
CA PRO A 7 -7.26 6.18 3.99
C PRO A 7 -8.66 6.02 4.61
N ARG A 8 -9.39 5.00 4.16
CA ARG A 8 -10.69 4.58 4.70
C ARG A 8 -10.77 3.06 4.76
N LEU A 9 -11.09 2.54 5.94
CA LEU A 9 -11.37 1.12 6.11
C LEU A 9 -12.77 0.81 5.58
N LEU A 10 -12.85 0.17 4.42
CA LEU A 10 -14.13 -0.25 3.82
C LEU A 10 -14.64 -1.59 4.38
N GLN A 11 -13.72 -2.46 4.76
CA GLN A 11 -14.00 -3.80 5.27
C GLN A 11 -12.89 -4.20 6.24
N ASP A 12 -13.27 -4.63 7.44
CA ASP A 12 -12.36 -5.20 8.43
C ASP A 12 -11.89 -6.62 8.00
N LEU A 13 -10.84 -7.13 8.62
CA LEU A 13 -10.25 -8.43 8.35
C LEU A 13 -11.30 -9.54 8.48
N THR A 14 -11.49 -10.27 7.39
CA THR A 14 -12.49 -11.33 7.30
C THR A 14 -12.01 -12.44 6.37
N GLY A 15 -12.40 -13.68 6.67
CA GLY A 15 -12.25 -14.81 5.74
C GLY A 15 -13.36 -14.88 4.68
N ASN A 16 -14.37 -14.00 4.74
CA ASN A 16 -15.49 -14.01 3.81
C ASN A 16 -15.18 -13.16 2.56
N HIS A 17 -14.92 -13.84 1.44
CA HIS A 17 -14.64 -13.18 0.17
C HIS A 17 -15.82 -12.39 -0.41
N GLY A 18 -17.06 -12.73 -0.02
CA GLY A 18 -18.26 -11.99 -0.45
C GLY A 18 -18.28 -10.55 0.08
N LEU A 19 -17.95 -10.37 1.37
CA LEU A 19 -17.84 -9.04 1.99
C LEU A 19 -16.72 -8.21 1.38
N LEU A 20 -15.58 -8.86 1.08
CA LEU A 20 -14.47 -8.20 0.37
C LEU A 20 -14.92 -7.72 -1.02
N ARG A 21 -15.62 -8.58 -1.78
CA ARG A 21 -16.11 -8.23 -3.12
C ARG A 21 -17.08 -7.05 -3.08
N GLU A 22 -18.06 -7.09 -2.18
CA GLU A 22 -19.03 -6.00 -2.01
C GLU A 22 -18.33 -4.68 -1.65
N SER A 23 -17.32 -4.71 -0.78
CA SER A 23 -16.54 -3.51 -0.45
C SER A 23 -15.76 -2.94 -1.64
N LEU A 24 -15.31 -3.80 -2.55
CA LEU A 24 -14.60 -3.40 -3.77
C LEU A 24 -15.56 -2.80 -4.80
N ASP A 25 -16.76 -3.38 -4.95
CA ASP A 25 -17.79 -2.86 -5.86
C ASP A 25 -18.26 -1.45 -5.44
N GLY A 26 -18.16 -1.12 -4.15
CA GLY A 26 -18.47 0.21 -3.59
C GLY A 26 -17.33 1.24 -3.66
N LEU A 27 -16.21 0.95 -4.34
CA LEU A 27 -15.08 1.88 -4.42
C LEU A 27 -15.46 3.18 -5.14
N ILE A 28 -15.08 4.30 -4.54
CA ILE A 28 -15.23 5.64 -5.11
C ILE A 28 -13.85 6.17 -5.46
N LEU A 29 -13.68 6.60 -6.71
CA LEU A 29 -12.44 7.20 -7.19
C LEU A 29 -12.29 8.62 -6.61
N GLY A 30 -11.12 8.90 -6.05
CA GLY A 30 -10.69 10.24 -5.63
C GLY A 30 -9.59 10.79 -6.55
N GLY A 31 -8.99 11.93 -6.16
CA GLY A 31 -8.01 12.65 -6.98
C GLY A 31 -6.61 12.80 -6.38
N ALA A 32 -6.37 12.25 -5.19
CA ALA A 32 -5.06 12.24 -4.53
C ALA A 32 -4.70 10.81 -4.10
N THR A 33 -3.45 10.59 -3.71
CA THR A 33 -2.91 9.27 -3.35
C THR A 33 -2.19 9.35 -2.01
N ALA A 34 -2.86 8.99 -0.92
CA ALA A 34 -2.35 8.98 0.45
C ALA A 34 -1.83 7.58 0.85
N MET A 35 -0.96 7.02 0.01
CA MET A 35 -0.48 5.64 0.12
C MET A 35 0.31 5.40 1.41
N ASN A 36 1.25 6.28 1.76
CA ASN A 36 2.11 6.14 2.93
C ASN A 36 1.29 6.19 4.22
N LEU A 37 0.29 7.08 4.28
CA LEU A 37 -0.63 7.16 5.40
C LEU A 37 -1.51 5.90 5.49
N ALA A 38 -1.98 5.37 4.36
CA ALA A 38 -2.72 4.11 4.33
C ALA A 38 -1.90 2.92 4.83
N VAL A 39 -0.59 2.89 4.58
CA VAL A 39 0.31 1.88 5.15
C VAL A 39 0.37 2.02 6.66
N VAL A 40 0.54 3.23 7.21
CA VAL A 40 0.56 3.47 8.65
C VAL A 40 -0.74 3.01 9.31
N ASP A 41 -1.90 3.43 8.79
CA ASP A 41 -3.20 3.02 9.33
C ASP A 41 -3.42 1.50 9.21
N GLY A 42 -2.96 0.89 8.10
CA GLY A 42 -2.99 -0.56 7.93
C GLY A 42 -2.13 -1.30 8.95
N VAL A 43 -0.96 -0.76 9.30
CA VAL A 43 -0.09 -1.32 10.33
C VAL A 43 -0.78 -1.24 11.70
N ASP A 44 -1.45 -0.14 12.02
CA ASP A 44 -2.18 0.02 13.28
C ASP A 44 -3.31 -1.02 13.43
N ILE A 45 -4.06 -1.31 12.36
CA ILE A 45 -5.09 -2.36 12.34
C ILE A 45 -4.48 -3.74 12.65
N LEU A 46 -3.23 -3.97 12.24
CA LEU A 46 -2.53 -5.24 12.42
C LEU A 46 -1.72 -5.31 13.72
N ALA A 47 -1.49 -4.19 14.42
CA ALA A 47 -0.48 -4.09 15.49
C ALA A 47 -0.68 -5.12 16.62
N GLU A 48 -1.93 -5.37 17.01
CA GLU A 48 -2.27 -6.26 18.14
C GLU A 48 -2.48 -7.74 17.75
N ARG A 49 -2.30 -8.08 16.47
CA ARG A 49 -2.51 -9.45 15.96
C ARG A 49 -1.27 -10.32 16.24
N ALA A 50 -1.49 -11.55 16.68
CA ALA A 50 -0.42 -12.51 17.00
C ALA A 50 0.05 -13.32 15.78
N GLU A 51 -0.75 -13.34 14.72
CA GLU A 51 -0.45 -14.03 13.48
C GLU A 51 0.65 -13.32 12.67
N ARG A 52 1.11 -13.96 11.59
CA ARG A 52 1.98 -13.29 10.62
C ARG A 52 1.20 -12.18 9.92
N ARG A 53 1.75 -10.97 9.95
CA ARG A 53 1.11 -9.75 9.45
C ARG A 53 1.75 -9.30 8.14
N ALA A 54 0.89 -9.02 7.16
CA ALA A 54 1.31 -8.46 5.89
C ALA A 54 0.29 -7.46 5.37
N ILE A 55 0.78 -6.45 4.68
CA ILE A 55 0.00 -5.48 3.91
C ILE A 55 0.38 -5.67 2.45
N ILE A 56 -0.62 -5.72 1.59
CA ILE A 56 -0.44 -5.69 0.13
C ILE A 56 -1.04 -4.36 -0.34
N VAL A 57 -0.19 -3.52 -0.91
CA VAL A 57 -0.58 -2.23 -1.47
C VAL A 57 -0.73 -2.39 -2.98
N LEU A 58 -1.87 -1.98 -3.52
CA LEU A 58 -2.14 -1.92 -4.94
C LEU A 58 -2.31 -0.45 -5.33
N SER A 59 -1.47 0.08 -6.21
CA SER A 59 -1.55 1.46 -6.69
C SER A 59 -0.97 1.58 -8.10
N ASP A 60 -1.45 2.55 -8.88
CA ASP A 60 -0.91 2.94 -10.19
C ASP A 60 -0.01 4.18 -10.12
N GLY A 61 0.00 4.89 -8.98
CA GLY A 61 0.70 6.15 -8.80
C GLY A 61 1.53 6.22 -7.52
N TYR A 62 2.31 7.30 -7.44
CA TYR A 62 3.11 7.67 -6.27
C TYR A 62 2.28 8.46 -5.24
N ASP A 63 2.74 8.51 -3.98
CA ASP A 63 2.05 9.28 -2.93
C ASP A 63 2.08 10.79 -3.26
N THR A 64 0.91 11.41 -3.34
CA THR A 64 0.77 12.84 -3.68
C THR A 64 0.49 13.72 -2.45
N THR A 65 0.46 13.12 -1.26
CA THR A 65 0.20 13.79 0.00
C THR A 65 1.49 13.92 0.81
N GLN A 66 1.64 15.00 1.58
CA GLN A 66 2.89 15.26 2.33
C GLN A 66 2.79 14.95 3.83
N THR A 67 1.86 14.08 4.23
CA THR A 67 1.61 13.79 5.66
C THR A 67 2.61 12.79 6.24
N VAL A 68 3.00 11.78 5.47
CA VAL A 68 3.90 10.70 5.90
C VAL A 68 4.86 10.40 4.76
N SER A 69 6.17 10.36 5.05
CA SER A 69 7.17 9.94 4.06
C SER A 69 7.21 8.42 3.91
N VAL A 70 7.72 7.93 2.78
CA VAL A 70 7.90 6.50 2.53
C VAL A 70 8.77 5.86 3.62
N ASP A 71 9.90 6.49 3.96
CA ASP A 71 10.81 5.99 5.00
C ASP A 71 10.12 5.87 6.36
N GLN A 72 9.28 6.85 6.73
CA GLN A 72 8.52 6.82 7.98
C GLN A 72 7.54 5.64 8.00
N ALA A 73 6.81 5.41 6.90
CA ALA A 73 5.85 4.31 6.79
C ALA A 73 6.56 2.95 6.83
N VAL A 74 7.66 2.80 6.08
CA VAL A 74 8.46 1.56 6.03
C VAL A 74 9.08 1.26 7.39
N ASP A 75 9.69 2.25 8.05
CA ASP A 75 10.30 2.06 9.37
C ASP A 75 9.25 1.74 10.44
N TYR A 76 8.06 2.33 10.34
CA TYR A 76 6.95 2.02 11.24
C TYR A 76 6.50 0.56 11.08
N ALA A 77 6.26 0.12 9.84
CA ALA A 77 5.90 -1.26 9.54
C ALA A 77 6.96 -2.26 10.01
N ARG A 78 8.25 -1.95 9.80
CA ARG A 78 9.38 -2.78 10.26
C ARG A 78 9.43 -2.90 11.78
N ARG A 79 9.25 -1.80 12.52
CA ARG A 79 9.25 -1.81 14.00
C ARG A 79 8.17 -2.71 14.59
N LEU A 80 7.05 -2.85 13.89
CA LEU A 80 5.93 -3.69 14.30
C LEU A 80 5.93 -5.07 13.62
N ASP A 81 7.00 -5.47 12.93
CA ASP A 81 7.11 -6.74 12.18
C ASP A 81 5.92 -7.00 11.24
N VAL A 82 5.49 -5.96 10.52
CA VAL A 82 4.50 -6.04 9.45
C VAL A 82 5.23 -5.99 8.11
N ARG A 83 5.07 -7.03 7.29
CA ARG A 83 5.65 -7.07 5.94
C ARG A 83 4.78 -6.28 4.98
N VAL A 84 5.39 -5.38 4.22
CA VAL A 84 4.68 -4.59 3.19
C VAL A 84 5.12 -5.09 1.83
N TYR A 85 4.14 -5.45 1.00
CA TYR A 85 4.32 -5.80 -0.41
C TYR A 85 3.59 -4.78 -1.26
N THR A 86 4.17 -4.44 -2.41
CA THR A 86 3.58 -3.48 -3.35
C THR A 86 3.35 -4.16 -4.70
N ILE A 87 2.20 -3.88 -5.30
CA ILE A 87 1.84 -4.30 -6.65
C ILE A 87 1.50 -3.03 -7.43
N GLY A 88 2.36 -2.70 -8.38
CA GLY A 88 2.18 -1.53 -9.23
C GLY A 88 1.31 -1.84 -10.44
N ILE A 89 0.30 -1.01 -10.71
CA ILE A 89 -0.50 -1.08 -11.94
C ILE A 89 0.03 -0.01 -12.89
N PHE A 90 1.02 -0.36 -13.71
CA PHE A 90 1.62 0.57 -14.67
C PHE A 90 1.25 0.20 -16.10
N GLY A 91 1.04 1.21 -16.94
CA GLY A 91 0.92 1.02 -18.39
C GLY A 91 2.26 0.62 -19.01
N VAL A 92 2.22 -0.24 -20.02
CA VAL A 92 3.42 -0.77 -20.71
C VAL A 92 4.16 0.28 -21.56
N GLU A 93 3.57 1.46 -21.77
CA GLU A 93 4.15 2.53 -22.58
C GLU A 93 4.81 3.63 -21.72
N GLY A 94 6.12 3.51 -21.51
CA GLY A 94 7.10 4.61 -21.40
C GLY A 94 6.86 5.83 -20.50
N GLY A 95 5.86 5.85 -19.62
CA GLY A 95 5.33 7.11 -19.08
C GLY A 95 5.65 7.46 -17.63
N ASP A 96 5.74 6.50 -16.71
CA ASP A 96 5.78 6.85 -15.27
C ASP A 96 6.97 6.26 -14.51
N LEU A 97 8.12 6.91 -14.66
CA LEU A 97 9.33 6.64 -13.89
C LEU A 97 9.25 7.10 -12.43
N ARG A 98 8.19 7.83 -12.03
CA ARG A 98 8.03 8.33 -10.65
C ARG A 98 7.28 7.32 -9.81
N GLY A 99 6.17 6.78 -10.34
CA GLY A 99 5.46 5.66 -9.73
C GLY A 99 6.41 4.51 -9.45
N ARG A 100 7.12 4.01 -10.48
CA ARG A 100 8.03 2.86 -10.34
C ARG A 100 9.09 3.04 -9.24
N ARG A 101 9.80 4.18 -9.20
CA ARG A 101 10.81 4.46 -8.16
C ARG A 101 10.24 4.50 -6.74
N SER A 102 9.00 4.96 -6.58
CA SER A 102 8.33 4.93 -5.27
C SER A 102 7.93 3.52 -4.86
N PHE A 103 7.72 2.60 -5.81
CA PHE A 103 7.44 1.20 -5.53
C PHE A 103 8.73 0.44 -5.18
N ASP A 104 9.81 0.72 -5.89
CA ASP A 104 11.13 0.13 -5.64
C ASP A 104 11.61 0.41 -4.20
N SER A 105 11.30 1.59 -3.65
CA SER A 105 11.65 1.92 -2.25
C SER A 105 10.87 1.13 -1.20
N PHE A 106 9.66 0.65 -1.52
CA PHE A 106 8.93 -0.31 -0.69
C PHE A 106 9.39 -1.76 -0.93
N ASN A 107 9.92 -2.08 -2.12
CA ASN A 107 10.35 -3.41 -2.51
C ASN A 107 11.81 -3.44 -3.02
N PRO A 108 12.81 -3.18 -2.15
CA PRO A 108 14.23 -3.12 -2.54
C PRO A 108 14.78 -4.46 -3.06
N GLY A 109 14.01 -5.55 -2.98
CA GLY A 109 14.38 -6.85 -3.52
C GLY A 109 14.43 -6.90 -5.05
N GLU A 110 13.71 -6.01 -5.76
CA GLU A 110 13.74 -5.96 -7.22
C GLU A 110 15.05 -5.39 -7.77
N ASP A 111 15.65 -4.40 -7.10
CA ASP A 111 16.97 -3.84 -7.47
C ASP A 111 18.08 -4.92 -7.43
N ALA A 112 17.93 -5.92 -6.55
CA ALA A 112 18.86 -7.04 -6.45
C ALA A 112 18.69 -8.08 -7.58
N LEU A 113 17.55 -8.07 -8.28
CA LEU A 113 17.25 -8.99 -9.39
C LEU A 113 17.67 -8.42 -10.74
N GLU A 114 17.73 -7.10 -10.91
CA GLU A 114 18.26 -6.45 -12.14
C GLU A 114 19.80 -6.49 -12.25
N ALA A 115 20.49 -6.98 -11.22
CA ALA A 115 21.95 -7.12 -11.16
C ALA A 115 22.49 -8.48 -11.68
N PHE A 116 21.65 -9.31 -12.29
CA PHE A 116 21.97 -10.62 -12.89
C PHE A 116 21.46 -10.72 -14.33
#